data_AF-A0A920RDN2-F1
#
_entry.id   AF-A0A920RDN2-F1
#
_cell.length_a   1.000
_cell.length_b   1.000
_cell.length_c   1.000
_cell.angle_alpha   90.00
_cell.angle_beta   90.00
_cell.angle_gamma   90.00
#
_symmetry.space_group_name_H-M   'P 1'
#
loop_
_entity.id
_entity.type
_entity.pdbx_description
1 polymer ?
#
loop_
_entity_poly.entity_id
_entity_poly.type
_entity_poly.pdbx_seq_one_letter_code
_entity_poly.pdbx_strand_id
1 'polypeptide(L)'
;MLLDPTGFAPTEEVERFEVRPGDCSSDGDRDDCADSRERSELTERARSRKPVTGPQWYRWQVYFPEDYELIYPARVVHAQFAQQRLGAAWVFEIGATGVLWVGKRLDEEGSYQALIDEDALRGQWHDVVVQVDWSNKNGSLTVWVDGVRKAQFGGRTCSSCRVYFSYGIAREQLVRFNQAYPGTALPTQVVYYTNMRRSRLLTGLKLADEPSLALEGHEAMSDPDALAEETVTKPKATTVETPLPTVVSETADAPPVSESLPTQKPPTDTIAEDDRR
;
A
#
# COMPACT_ATOMS: atom_id res chain seq x y z
N MET A 1 -1.13 -21.98 -6.47
CA MET A 1 -1.70 -21.36 -7.67
C MET A 1 -3.03 -22.04 -7.98
N LEU A 2 -3.99 -21.27 -8.47
CA LEU A 2 -5.30 -21.72 -8.98
C LEU A 2 -5.76 -20.72 -10.05
N LEU A 3 -6.70 -21.12 -10.91
CA LEU A 3 -7.31 -20.20 -11.87
C LEU A 3 -8.01 -19.04 -11.14
N ASP A 4 -7.85 -17.82 -11.63
CA ASP A 4 -8.42 -16.63 -11.01
C ASP A 4 -9.95 -16.75 -10.77
N PRO A 5 -10.43 -16.70 -9.51
CA PRO A 5 -11.85 -16.73 -9.21
C PRO A 5 -12.54 -15.38 -9.40
N THR A 6 -11.80 -14.27 -9.61
CA THR A 6 -12.41 -12.95 -9.82
C THR A 6 -12.81 -12.75 -11.28
N GLY A 7 -12.11 -13.37 -12.24
CA GLY A 7 -12.26 -13.14 -13.68
C GLY A 7 -11.62 -11.84 -14.17
N PHE A 8 -10.78 -11.21 -13.34
CA PHE A 8 -10.23 -9.87 -13.53
C PHE A 8 -8.74 -9.76 -13.16
N ALA A 9 -8.08 -10.87 -12.77
CA ALA A 9 -6.67 -10.86 -12.47
C ALA A 9 -5.83 -10.56 -13.73
N PRO A 10 -4.71 -9.81 -13.61
CA PRO A 10 -3.76 -9.62 -14.71
C PRO A 10 -2.94 -10.87 -15.12
N THR A 11 -3.36 -12.06 -14.68
CA THR A 11 -2.81 -13.39 -15.02
C THR A 11 -3.88 -14.47 -14.89
N GLU A 12 -3.79 -15.54 -15.70
CA GLU A 12 -4.71 -16.68 -15.65
C GLU A 12 -4.68 -17.44 -14.29
N GLU A 13 -3.49 -17.62 -13.72
CA GLU A 13 -3.30 -18.21 -12.39
C GLU A 13 -3.01 -17.16 -11.31
N VAL A 14 -3.47 -17.39 -10.09
CA VAL A 14 -3.25 -16.56 -8.89
C VAL A 14 -2.87 -17.41 -7.67
N GLU A 15 -2.21 -16.79 -6.69
CA GLU A 15 -1.85 -17.40 -5.41
C GLU A 15 -2.84 -16.96 -4.31
N ARG A 16 -3.80 -17.84 -4.01
CA ARG A 16 -4.74 -17.69 -2.90
C ARG A 16 -4.08 -18.09 -1.58
N PHE A 17 -4.03 -17.16 -0.63
CA PHE A 17 -3.70 -17.41 0.76
C PHE A 17 -4.99 -17.47 1.59
N GLU A 18 -5.00 -18.32 2.61
CA GLU A 18 -6.08 -18.46 3.58
C GLU A 18 -5.46 -18.68 4.96
N VAL A 19 -6.06 -18.09 5.99
CA VAL A 19 -5.73 -18.32 7.41
C VAL A 19 -7.02 -18.44 8.22
N ARG A 20 -7.19 -19.59 8.87
CA ARG A 20 -8.29 -19.96 9.76
C ARG A 20 -7.86 -19.84 11.24
N PRO A 21 -8.82 -19.75 12.18
CA PRO A 21 -8.51 -19.86 13.60
C PRO A 21 -7.79 -21.18 13.91
N GLY A 22 -6.59 -21.09 14.48
CA GLY A 22 -5.69 -22.21 14.74
C GLY A 22 -4.57 -22.43 13.71
N ASP A 23 -4.51 -21.69 12.60
CA ASP A 23 -3.46 -21.82 11.56
C ASP A 23 -2.13 -21.17 12.00
N CYS A 24 -1.52 -21.71 13.06
CA CYS A 24 -0.23 -21.31 13.60
C CYS A 24 0.82 -22.43 13.44
N SER A 25 2.10 -22.06 13.37
CA SER A 25 3.21 -22.98 13.07
C SER A 25 4.41 -22.77 14.00
N SER A 26 5.26 -23.79 14.14
CA SER A 26 6.49 -23.74 14.93
C SER A 26 7.65 -24.35 14.13
N ASP A 27 8.75 -23.61 13.96
CA ASP A 27 9.94 -24.05 13.20
C ASP A 27 11.19 -24.24 14.07
N GLY A 28 11.05 -24.06 15.39
CA GLY A 28 12.12 -24.18 16.39
C GLY A 28 12.96 -22.91 16.58
N ASP A 29 13.02 -22.02 15.58
CA ASP A 29 13.49 -20.63 15.73
C ASP A 29 12.33 -19.69 16.11
N ARG A 30 11.08 -20.09 15.82
CA ARG A 30 9.82 -19.38 16.09
C ARG A 30 8.71 -20.34 16.49
N ASP A 31 7.75 -19.84 17.27
CA ASP A 31 6.48 -20.50 17.54
C ASP A 31 5.34 -19.47 17.44
N ASP A 32 4.57 -19.52 16.35
CA ASP A 32 3.50 -18.55 16.09
C ASP A 32 2.35 -18.68 17.11
N CYS A 33 2.09 -19.90 17.56
CA CYS A 33 1.02 -20.18 18.53
C CYS A 33 1.35 -19.51 19.88
N ALA A 34 2.60 -19.60 20.34
CA ALA A 34 3.08 -18.90 21.54
C ALA A 34 3.18 -17.37 21.33
N ASP A 35 3.64 -16.92 20.16
CA ASP A 35 3.76 -15.49 19.81
C ASP A 35 2.40 -14.79 19.56
N SER A 36 1.27 -15.49 19.71
CA SER A 36 -0.08 -15.00 19.39
C SER A 36 -0.21 -14.53 17.94
N ARG A 37 0.17 -15.41 17.01
CA ARG A 37 0.12 -15.24 15.55
C ARG A 37 -0.47 -16.47 14.84
N GLU A 38 -1.00 -16.23 13.65
CA GLU A 38 -1.44 -17.26 12.70
C GLU A 38 -1.01 -16.82 11.30
N ARG A 39 -0.40 -17.70 10.49
CA ARG A 39 0.33 -17.29 9.29
C ARG A 39 0.24 -18.28 8.14
N SER A 40 -0.01 -17.73 6.95
CA SER A 40 0.18 -18.37 5.65
C SER A 40 0.99 -17.39 4.79
N GLU A 41 2.31 -17.58 4.73
CA GLU A 41 3.25 -16.69 4.01
C GLU A 41 4.16 -17.48 3.06
N LEU A 42 4.41 -16.95 1.87
CA LEU A 42 5.55 -17.34 1.05
C LEU A 42 6.73 -16.39 1.30
N THR A 43 7.91 -16.97 1.50
CA THR A 43 9.16 -16.26 1.84
C THR A 43 10.24 -16.54 0.81
N GLU A 44 11.06 -15.53 0.47
CA GLU A 44 12.23 -15.73 -0.39
C GLU A 44 13.17 -16.83 0.14
N ARG A 45 13.28 -17.93 -0.62
CA ARG A 45 14.17 -19.06 -0.28
C ARG A 45 15.65 -18.63 -0.18
N ALA A 46 16.08 -17.72 -1.04
CA ALA A 46 17.47 -17.27 -1.15
C ALA A 46 17.85 -16.18 -0.13
N ARG A 47 17.68 -16.45 1.17
CA ARG A 47 17.97 -15.51 2.28
C ARG A 47 19.48 -15.20 2.36
N SER A 48 19.93 -14.13 1.71
CA SER A 48 21.36 -13.76 1.63
C SER A 48 22.02 -13.57 3.00
N ARG A 49 23.16 -14.24 3.23
CA ARG A 49 24.02 -14.04 4.42
C ARG A 49 24.84 -12.73 4.35
N LYS A 50 24.96 -12.13 3.15
CA LYS A 50 25.55 -10.80 2.94
C LYS A 50 24.43 -9.73 2.95
N PRO A 51 24.70 -8.51 3.44
CA PRO A 51 23.80 -7.37 3.23
C PRO A 51 23.42 -7.22 1.76
N VAL A 52 22.19 -6.80 1.49
CA VAL A 52 21.74 -6.39 0.15
C VAL A 52 22.31 -5.00 -0.14
N THR A 53 22.73 -4.76 -1.38
CA THR A 53 23.46 -3.54 -1.79
C THR A 53 22.90 -2.99 -3.10
N GLY A 54 22.74 -1.66 -3.19
CA GLY A 54 22.16 -0.97 -4.34
C GLY A 54 20.63 -1.05 -4.38
N PRO A 55 19.99 -0.35 -5.35
CA PRO A 55 18.55 -0.30 -5.47
C PRO A 55 17.99 -1.71 -5.72
N GLN A 56 16.92 -2.05 -5.00
CA GLN A 56 16.08 -3.20 -5.30
C GLN A 56 14.69 -2.71 -5.68
N TRP A 57 14.07 -3.43 -6.60
CA TRP A 57 12.69 -3.21 -7.00
C TRP A 57 11.88 -4.46 -6.76
N TYR A 58 10.68 -4.30 -6.22
CA TYR A 58 9.70 -5.34 -6.01
C TYR A 58 8.37 -4.88 -6.60
N ARG A 59 7.62 -5.80 -7.21
CA ARG A 59 6.25 -5.58 -7.68
C ARG A 59 5.42 -6.80 -7.34
N TRP A 60 4.19 -6.59 -6.92
CA TRP A 60 3.17 -7.63 -6.81
C TRP A 60 1.80 -7.01 -7.03
N GLN A 61 0.85 -7.87 -7.39
CA GLN A 61 -0.56 -7.51 -7.45
C GLN A 61 -1.29 -8.25 -6.34
N VAL A 62 -2.24 -7.58 -5.69
CA VAL A 62 -3.01 -8.12 -4.56
C VAL A 62 -4.49 -7.79 -4.71
N TYR A 63 -5.36 -8.71 -4.31
CA TYR A 63 -6.82 -8.55 -4.30
C TYR A 63 -7.38 -8.96 -2.95
N PHE A 64 -8.15 -8.04 -2.35
CA PHE A 64 -8.91 -8.28 -1.13
C PHE A 64 -10.38 -8.52 -1.49
N PRO A 65 -10.98 -9.67 -1.10
CA PRO A 65 -12.39 -9.93 -1.30
C PRO A 65 -13.32 -8.89 -0.66
N GLU A 66 -14.54 -8.79 -1.18
CA GLU A 66 -15.60 -7.91 -0.63
C GLU A 66 -15.97 -8.30 0.82
N ASP A 67 -15.83 -9.58 1.17
CA ASP A 67 -15.99 -10.14 2.52
C ASP A 67 -14.69 -10.12 3.35
N TYR A 68 -13.68 -9.32 2.98
CA TYR A 68 -12.47 -9.15 3.79
C TYR A 68 -12.78 -8.36 5.09
N GLU A 69 -12.94 -9.11 6.19
CA GLU A 69 -13.21 -8.59 7.53
C GLU A 69 -11.96 -8.04 8.24
N LEU A 70 -12.15 -6.95 8.99
CA LEU A 70 -11.14 -6.34 9.85
C LEU A 70 -11.12 -7.01 11.23
N ILE A 71 -9.93 -7.36 11.71
CA ILE A 71 -9.74 -8.08 12.99
C ILE A 71 -9.08 -7.21 14.09
N TYR A 72 -9.23 -5.89 14.02
CA TYR A 72 -8.74 -4.99 15.07
C TYR A 72 -9.32 -5.39 16.44
N PRO A 73 -8.57 -5.41 17.57
CA PRO A 73 -7.19 -4.94 17.76
C PRO A 73 -6.04 -5.91 17.44
N ALA A 74 -6.30 -7.05 16.79
CA ALA A 74 -5.25 -7.73 16.03
C ALA A 74 -4.96 -6.97 14.71
N ARG A 75 -3.89 -7.34 14.02
CA ARG A 75 -3.46 -6.70 12.77
C ARG A 75 -2.99 -7.74 11.76
N VAL A 76 -3.06 -7.40 10.47
CA VAL A 76 -2.72 -8.34 9.38
C VAL A 76 -1.59 -7.77 8.53
N VAL A 77 -0.45 -8.43 8.57
CA VAL A 77 0.69 -8.14 7.69
C VAL A 77 0.51 -8.93 6.39
N HIS A 78 0.47 -8.21 5.27
CA HIS A 78 0.24 -8.73 3.93
C HIS A 78 1.50 -8.84 3.08
N ALA A 79 2.51 -8.03 3.39
CA ALA A 79 3.87 -8.20 2.91
C ALA A 79 4.88 -7.62 3.90
N GLN A 80 6.11 -8.12 3.93
CA GLN A 80 7.16 -7.62 4.81
C GLN A 80 8.58 -7.77 4.24
N PHE A 81 9.42 -6.81 4.57
CA PHE A 81 10.86 -6.86 4.35
C PHE A 81 11.55 -7.22 5.67
N ALA A 82 11.68 -8.52 5.91
CA ALA A 82 12.21 -9.07 7.14
C ALA A 82 13.74 -9.16 7.14
N GLN A 83 14.35 -8.88 8.30
CA GLN A 83 15.78 -8.96 8.52
C GLN A 83 16.15 -10.24 9.27
N GLN A 84 17.25 -10.89 8.85
CA GLN A 84 17.78 -12.05 9.58
C GLN A 84 18.06 -11.70 11.05
N ARG A 85 17.38 -12.40 11.96
CA ARG A 85 17.51 -12.30 13.44
C ARG A 85 17.16 -10.93 14.05
N LEU A 86 16.44 -10.05 13.34
CA LEU A 86 16.05 -8.73 13.85
C LEU A 86 14.55 -8.38 13.67
N GLY A 87 13.77 -9.19 12.95
CA GLY A 87 12.36 -8.89 12.64
C GLY A 87 12.19 -8.01 11.39
N ALA A 88 10.98 -7.49 11.19
CA ALA A 88 10.64 -6.66 10.02
C ALA A 88 11.37 -5.31 10.05
N ALA A 89 12.00 -4.92 8.94
CA ALA A 89 12.38 -3.52 8.71
C ALA A 89 11.18 -2.69 8.25
N TRP A 90 10.38 -3.29 7.38
CA TRP A 90 9.17 -2.70 6.80
C TRP A 90 8.08 -3.75 6.70
N VAL A 91 6.83 -3.31 6.84
CA VAL A 91 5.62 -4.12 6.64
C VAL A 91 4.61 -3.36 5.79
N PHE A 92 3.70 -4.11 5.18
CA PHE A 92 2.50 -3.66 4.50
C PHE A 92 1.36 -4.28 5.29
N GLU A 93 0.65 -3.51 6.10
CA GLU A 93 -0.30 -4.05 7.09
C GLU A 93 -1.61 -3.27 7.23
N ILE A 94 -2.65 -4.00 7.61
CA ILE A 94 -3.99 -3.49 7.93
C ILE A 94 -4.22 -3.58 9.45
N GLY A 95 -4.82 -2.54 10.01
CA GLY A 95 -5.11 -2.41 11.43
C GLY A 95 -6.37 -1.59 11.69
N ALA A 96 -6.33 -0.71 12.71
CA ALA A 96 -7.48 0.01 13.26
C ALA A 96 -8.38 0.76 12.25
N THR A 97 -7.79 1.25 11.16
CA THR A 97 -8.47 2.10 10.17
C THR A 97 -8.92 1.32 8.93
N GLY A 98 -8.64 0.01 8.83
CA GLY A 98 -8.87 -0.81 7.63
C GLY A 98 -8.00 -0.50 6.41
N VAL A 99 -7.60 0.77 6.23
CA VAL A 99 -6.54 1.24 5.31
C VAL A 99 -5.32 0.30 5.34
N LEU A 100 -4.75 -0.01 4.17
CA LEU A 100 -3.45 -0.65 4.03
C LEU A 100 -2.32 0.39 4.20
N TRP A 101 -1.42 0.17 5.15
CA TRP A 101 -0.29 1.06 5.45
C TRP A 101 1.05 0.43 5.08
N VAL A 102 2.01 1.22 4.59
CA VAL A 102 3.43 0.86 4.69
C VAL A 102 4.00 1.36 6.02
N GLY A 103 4.51 0.45 6.84
CA GLY A 103 5.02 0.72 8.18
C GLY A 103 6.52 0.43 8.30
N LYS A 104 7.31 1.44 8.69
CA LYS A 104 8.70 1.29 9.12
C LYS A 104 8.71 0.76 10.55
N ARG A 105 9.29 -0.43 10.79
CA ARG A 105 9.41 -1.07 12.12
C ARG A 105 10.87 -1.11 12.62
N LEU A 106 11.67 -0.12 12.25
CA LEU A 106 13.10 -0.04 12.60
C LEU A 106 13.40 0.69 13.92
N ASP A 107 12.49 1.55 14.35
CA ASP A 107 12.57 2.41 15.53
C ASP A 107 11.26 2.23 16.33
N GLU A 108 11.26 2.46 17.64
CA GLU A 108 10.24 1.92 18.56
C GLU A 108 8.82 2.42 18.30
N GLU A 109 8.65 3.71 17.97
CA GLU A 109 7.36 4.32 17.62
C GLU A 109 6.88 3.89 16.22
N GLY A 110 7.81 3.47 15.36
CA GLY A 110 7.59 3.25 13.93
C GLY A 110 7.29 4.52 13.14
N SER A 111 7.02 4.36 11.84
CA SER A 111 6.45 5.44 11.01
C SER A 111 5.65 4.86 9.86
N TYR A 112 4.39 5.29 9.70
CA TYR A 112 3.44 4.70 8.75
C TYR A 112 2.98 5.71 7.71
N GLN A 113 2.75 5.26 6.46
CA GLN A 113 2.15 6.04 5.37
C GLN A 113 1.05 5.21 4.71
N ALA A 114 -0.10 5.83 4.42
CA ALA A 114 -1.24 5.15 3.82
C ALA A 114 -0.95 4.77 2.36
N LEU A 115 -1.50 3.64 1.91
CA LEU A 115 -1.37 3.14 0.54
C LEU A 115 -2.72 3.01 -0.15
N ILE A 116 -3.66 2.29 0.47
CA ILE A 116 -4.98 2.00 -0.06
C ILE A 116 -5.98 2.25 1.05
N ASP A 117 -6.93 3.13 0.78
CA ASP A 117 -7.94 3.55 1.75
C ASP A 117 -9.03 2.46 1.91
N GLU A 118 -9.75 2.46 3.02
CA GLU A 118 -10.59 1.32 3.46
C GLU A 118 -11.76 1.03 2.52
N ASP A 119 -12.35 2.09 1.97
CA ASP A 119 -13.41 2.10 0.96
C ASP A 119 -12.93 1.69 -0.44
N ALA A 120 -11.63 1.83 -0.71
CA ALA A 120 -10.99 1.48 -1.96
C ALA A 120 -10.26 0.11 -1.93
N LEU A 121 -10.20 -0.57 -0.78
CA LEU A 121 -9.36 -1.76 -0.58
C LEU A 121 -9.88 -3.04 -1.26
N ARG A 122 -11.20 -3.19 -1.35
CA ARG A 122 -11.86 -4.46 -1.68
C ARG A 122 -12.40 -4.51 -3.10
N GLY A 123 -12.69 -5.71 -3.59
CA GLY A 123 -13.37 -5.95 -4.86
C GLY A 123 -12.51 -5.70 -6.11
N GLN A 124 -11.25 -5.27 -5.96
CA GLN A 124 -10.35 -4.94 -7.08
C GLN A 124 -8.90 -5.37 -6.87
N TRP A 125 -8.16 -5.44 -7.98
CA TRP A 125 -6.73 -5.77 -8.00
C TRP A 125 -5.87 -4.52 -7.92
N HIS A 126 -4.97 -4.47 -6.95
CA HIS A 126 -4.04 -3.35 -6.75
C HIS A 126 -2.61 -3.72 -7.14
N ASP A 127 -1.95 -2.87 -7.92
CA ASP A 127 -0.57 -3.01 -8.35
C ASP A 127 0.39 -2.26 -7.42
N VAL A 128 1.08 -2.99 -6.53
CA VAL A 128 2.02 -2.41 -5.58
C VAL A 128 3.45 -2.53 -6.11
N VAL A 129 4.12 -1.38 -6.29
CA VAL A 129 5.52 -1.29 -6.68
C VAL A 129 6.33 -0.65 -5.55
N VAL A 130 7.46 -1.26 -5.20
CA VAL A 130 8.40 -0.74 -4.19
C VAL A 130 9.79 -0.62 -4.79
N GLN A 131 10.34 0.60 -4.79
CA GLN A 131 11.78 0.84 -4.93
C GLN A 131 12.37 1.03 -3.54
N VAL A 132 13.56 0.47 -3.29
CA VAL A 132 14.25 0.61 -2.01
C VAL A 132 15.77 0.52 -2.16
N ASP A 133 16.46 1.52 -1.62
CA ASP A 133 17.90 1.52 -1.40
C ASP A 133 18.21 1.08 0.03
N TRP A 134 18.71 -0.15 0.18
CA TRP A 134 19.02 -0.74 1.47
C TRP A 134 20.28 -0.13 2.09
N SER A 135 20.12 0.59 3.20
CA SER A 135 21.19 1.27 3.91
C SER A 135 20.88 1.41 5.40
N ASN A 136 21.92 1.32 6.23
CA ASN A 136 21.83 1.49 7.68
C ASN A 136 21.97 2.95 8.14
N LYS A 137 22.13 3.90 7.21
CA LYS A 137 22.18 5.35 7.48
C LYS A 137 21.41 6.15 6.43
N ASN A 138 21.88 6.06 5.18
CA ASN A 138 21.43 6.88 4.06
C ASN A 138 20.87 5.96 2.98
N GLY A 139 19.57 5.66 3.05
CA GLY A 139 18.83 4.89 2.07
C GLY A 139 17.53 5.60 1.69
N SER A 140 16.76 4.98 0.81
CA SER A 140 15.46 5.48 0.35
C SER A 140 14.45 4.32 0.26
N LEU A 141 13.18 4.62 0.42
CA LEU A 141 12.10 3.70 0.04
C LEU A 141 10.96 4.52 -0.57
N THR A 142 10.46 4.08 -1.73
CA THR A 142 9.34 4.70 -2.42
C THR A 142 8.33 3.63 -2.80
N VAL A 143 7.05 3.87 -2.51
CA VAL A 143 5.94 2.97 -2.84
C VAL A 143 4.98 3.68 -3.81
N TRP A 144 4.63 2.95 -4.86
CA TRP A 144 3.51 3.28 -5.72
C TRP A 144 2.42 2.22 -5.55
N VAL A 145 1.16 2.64 -5.62
CA VAL A 145 0.03 1.74 -5.82
C VAL A 145 -0.78 2.26 -7.00
N ASP A 146 -1.13 1.38 -7.93
CA ASP A 146 -1.92 1.68 -9.13
C ASP A 146 -1.30 2.82 -9.95
N GLY A 147 0.04 2.79 -10.07
CA GLY A 147 0.86 3.80 -10.73
C GLY A 147 1.08 5.10 -9.93
N VAL A 148 0.26 5.38 -8.91
CA VAL A 148 0.34 6.60 -8.10
C VAL A 148 1.36 6.44 -6.96
N ARG A 149 2.29 7.39 -6.81
CA ARG A 149 3.23 7.39 -5.67
C ARG A 149 2.50 7.70 -4.37
N LYS A 150 2.29 6.68 -3.53
CA LYS A 150 1.56 6.78 -2.25
C LYS A 150 2.47 7.09 -1.07
N ALA A 151 3.70 6.57 -1.03
CA ALA A 151 4.63 6.77 0.08
C ALA A 151 6.07 7.04 -0.38
N GLN A 152 6.79 7.84 0.40
CA GLN A 152 8.22 8.11 0.21
C GLN A 152 8.96 8.28 1.54
N PHE A 153 10.17 7.75 1.65
CA PHE A 153 11.01 7.81 2.84
C PHE A 153 12.50 7.96 2.47
N GLY A 154 13.24 8.71 3.28
CA GLY A 154 14.70 8.80 3.23
C GLY A 154 15.32 8.63 4.63
N GLY A 155 16.48 7.96 4.70
CA GLY A 155 17.19 7.68 5.95
C GLY A 155 17.46 6.18 6.14
N ARG A 156 17.48 5.70 7.39
CA ARG A 156 17.75 4.28 7.70
C ARG A 156 16.61 3.38 7.19
N THR A 157 16.89 2.56 6.18
CA THR A 157 15.95 1.59 5.59
C THR A 157 16.16 0.16 6.09
N CYS A 158 17.28 -0.13 6.75
CA CYS A 158 17.55 -1.41 7.41
C CYS A 158 18.57 -1.25 8.55
N SER A 159 18.72 -2.27 9.42
CA SER A 159 19.70 -2.28 10.52
C SER A 159 20.91 -3.18 10.18
N SER A 160 20.65 -4.45 9.80
CA SER A 160 21.68 -5.38 9.31
C SER A 160 21.73 -5.46 7.78
N CYS A 161 20.66 -5.00 7.12
CA CYS A 161 20.46 -5.05 5.67
C CYS A 161 20.54 -6.44 5.04
N ARG A 162 20.54 -7.52 5.85
CA ARG A 162 20.31 -8.91 5.44
C ARG A 162 18.81 -9.15 5.29
N VAL A 163 18.21 -8.41 4.36
CA VAL A 163 16.77 -8.40 4.10
C VAL A 163 16.37 -9.55 3.18
N TYR A 164 15.22 -10.13 3.46
CA TYR A 164 14.47 -11.03 2.59
C TYR A 164 12.99 -10.60 2.59
N PHE A 165 12.28 -10.86 1.50
CA PHE A 165 10.85 -10.55 1.37
C PHE A 165 9.96 -11.74 1.74
N SER A 166 8.78 -11.47 2.31
CA SER A 166 7.66 -12.41 2.38
C SER A 166 6.32 -11.71 2.18
N TYR A 167 5.30 -12.47 1.77
CA TYR A 167 3.95 -12.00 1.47
C TYR A 167 2.92 -13.12 1.70
N GLY A 168 1.66 -12.75 1.83
CA GLY A 168 0.54 -13.65 2.12
C GLY A 168 -0.36 -13.06 3.20
N ILE A 169 -0.66 -13.83 4.25
CA ILE A 169 -1.43 -13.36 5.40
C ILE A 169 -0.69 -13.76 6.67
N ALA A 170 -0.27 -12.77 7.47
CA ALA A 170 0.26 -12.99 8.80
C ALA A 170 -0.52 -12.16 9.83
N ARG A 171 -1.37 -12.84 10.62
CA ARG A 171 -2.11 -12.22 11.71
C ARG A 171 -1.20 -12.06 12.93
N GLU A 172 -1.14 -10.87 13.50
CA GLU A 172 -0.38 -10.55 14.70
C GLU A 172 -1.27 -9.99 15.81
N GLN A 173 -0.82 -10.14 17.07
CA GLN A 173 -1.45 -9.57 18.27
C GLN A 173 -2.82 -10.17 18.58
N LEU A 174 -3.04 -11.44 18.23
CA LEU A 174 -4.33 -12.14 18.40
C LEU A 174 -4.84 -12.14 19.86
N VAL A 175 -3.92 -12.14 20.83
CA VAL A 175 -4.23 -11.96 22.26
C VAL A 175 -5.04 -10.70 22.54
N ARG A 176 -4.79 -9.59 21.82
CA ARG A 176 -5.56 -8.34 21.98
C ARG A 176 -7.00 -8.50 21.49
N PHE A 177 -7.20 -9.17 20.35
CA PHE A 177 -8.54 -9.46 19.83
C PHE A 177 -9.33 -10.36 20.80
N ASN A 178 -8.69 -11.43 21.28
CA ASN A 178 -9.29 -12.36 22.25
C ASN A 178 -9.61 -11.69 23.60
N GLN A 179 -8.88 -10.65 23.99
CA GLN A 179 -9.14 -9.84 25.18
C GLN A 179 -10.25 -8.80 24.96
N ALA A 180 -10.31 -8.17 23.79
CA ALA A 180 -11.32 -7.17 23.46
C ALA A 180 -12.70 -7.78 23.14
N TYR A 181 -12.72 -8.98 22.55
CA TYR A 181 -13.93 -9.69 22.13
C TYR A 181 -13.97 -11.15 22.66
N PRO A 182 -13.99 -11.37 23.99
CA PRO A 182 -13.95 -12.73 24.55
C PRO A 182 -15.06 -13.64 24.02
N GLY A 183 -14.69 -14.82 23.54
CA GLY A 183 -15.62 -15.80 22.97
C GLY A 183 -16.08 -15.51 21.53
N THR A 184 -15.63 -14.42 20.91
CA THR A 184 -15.89 -14.13 19.49
C THR A 184 -14.95 -14.95 18.62
N ALA A 185 -15.49 -15.63 17.60
CA ALA A 185 -14.67 -16.36 16.63
C ALA A 185 -13.92 -15.36 15.73
N LEU A 186 -12.62 -15.59 15.49
CA LEU A 186 -11.90 -14.86 14.45
C LEU A 186 -12.43 -15.31 13.08
N PRO A 187 -12.63 -14.38 12.12
CA PRO A 187 -13.00 -14.77 10.76
C PRO A 187 -11.88 -15.54 10.08
N THR A 188 -12.23 -16.30 9.06
CA THR A 188 -11.25 -16.85 8.10
C THR A 188 -10.90 -15.74 7.12
N GLN A 189 -9.62 -15.41 6.98
CA GLN A 189 -9.19 -14.37 6.04
C GLN A 189 -8.60 -15.00 4.78
N VAL A 190 -8.96 -14.45 3.62
CA VAL A 190 -8.53 -14.89 2.29
C VAL A 190 -8.04 -13.68 1.51
N VAL A 191 -6.88 -13.80 0.85
CA VAL A 191 -6.29 -12.75 0.00
C VAL A 191 -5.61 -13.43 -1.18
N TYR A 192 -5.68 -12.80 -2.36
CA TYR A 192 -5.11 -13.32 -3.60
C TYR A 192 -3.94 -12.46 -4.07
N TYR A 193 -2.90 -13.10 -4.61
CA TYR A 193 -1.70 -12.44 -5.11
C TYR A 193 -1.35 -12.91 -6.51
N THR A 194 -0.72 -12.05 -7.30
CA THR A 194 -0.05 -12.44 -8.55
C THR A 194 1.10 -11.50 -8.93
N ASN A 195 1.75 -11.76 -10.06
CA ASN A 195 2.81 -10.95 -10.68
C ASN A 195 3.98 -10.60 -9.73
N MET A 196 4.30 -11.50 -8.80
CA MET A 196 5.41 -11.37 -7.86
C MET A 196 6.76 -11.30 -8.60
N ARG A 197 7.34 -10.10 -8.68
CA ARG A 197 8.56 -9.80 -9.44
C ARG A 197 9.57 -9.04 -8.58
N ARG A 198 10.86 -9.35 -8.76
CA ARG A 198 11.99 -8.63 -8.15
C ARG A 198 13.04 -8.28 -9.20
N SER A 199 13.55 -7.05 -9.18
CA SER A 199 14.67 -6.60 -10.02
C SER A 199 15.79 -5.97 -9.20
N ARG A 200 17.01 -5.98 -9.78
CA ARG A 200 18.21 -5.27 -9.29
C ARG A 200 18.73 -4.26 -10.31
N LEU A 201 18.00 -4.03 -11.40
CA LEU A 201 18.39 -3.10 -12.46
C LEU A 201 18.17 -1.66 -12.01
N LEU A 202 19.03 -0.74 -12.47
CA LEU A 202 18.92 0.68 -12.15
C LEU A 202 17.62 1.29 -12.71
N THR A 203 17.22 0.86 -13.92
CA THR A 203 15.93 1.15 -14.57
C THR A 203 14.75 0.36 -13.99
N GLY A 204 14.98 -0.38 -12.90
CA GLY A 204 13.98 -1.04 -12.09
C GLY A 204 13.28 -2.25 -12.68
N LEU A 205 12.07 -2.48 -12.18
CA LEU A 205 11.04 -3.18 -12.94
C LEU A 205 10.39 -2.11 -13.82
N LYS A 206 10.69 -2.11 -15.12
CA LYS A 206 9.87 -1.35 -16.07
C LYS A 206 8.40 -1.73 -15.85
N LEU A 207 7.51 -0.75 -15.92
CA LEU A 207 6.07 -0.99 -16.09
C LEU A 207 5.89 -1.61 -17.48
N ALA A 208 6.06 -2.93 -17.54
CA ALA A 208 6.02 -3.69 -18.76
C ALA A 208 4.56 -3.99 -19.11
N ASP A 209 4.07 -3.18 -20.06
CA ASP A 209 3.18 -3.59 -21.14
C ASP A 209 1.79 -4.11 -20.73
N GLU A 210 0.94 -3.17 -20.30
CA GLU A 210 -0.46 -3.08 -20.73
C GLU A 210 -0.65 -1.65 -21.32
N PRO A 211 -1.60 -1.41 -22.24
CA PRO A 211 -1.56 -0.26 -23.13
C PRO A 211 -1.83 1.06 -22.41
N SER A 212 -1.17 2.12 -22.89
CA SER A 212 -1.18 3.45 -22.27
C SER A 212 -2.58 4.07 -22.23
N LEU A 213 -3.14 4.20 -21.03
CA LEU A 213 -3.89 5.42 -20.71
C LEU A 213 -2.89 6.59 -20.83
N ALA A 214 -3.17 7.50 -21.76
CA ALA A 214 -2.23 8.54 -22.13
C ALA A 214 -2.07 9.57 -20.99
N LEU A 215 -0.86 9.65 -20.43
CA LEU A 215 -0.41 10.83 -19.71
C LEU A 215 -0.09 11.93 -20.73
N GLU A 216 -1.14 12.59 -21.24
CA GLU A 216 -0.97 13.85 -21.97
C GLU A 216 -0.55 14.96 -21.00
N GLY A 217 0.51 15.69 -21.34
CA GLY A 217 0.80 16.97 -20.70
C GLY A 217 2.27 17.30 -20.49
N HIS A 218 2.87 17.99 -21.47
CA HIS A 218 4.17 18.68 -21.41
C HIS A 218 5.39 17.73 -21.26
N GLU A 219 6.51 17.92 -21.97
CA GLU A 219 7.09 19.18 -22.45
C GLU A 219 7.33 19.21 -23.97
N ALA A 220 7.17 20.39 -24.58
CA ALA A 220 7.54 20.65 -25.97
C ALA A 220 8.82 21.48 -26.04
N MET A 221 9.96 20.83 -26.30
CA MET A 221 11.23 21.51 -26.59
C MET A 221 12.02 20.76 -27.67
N SER A 222 11.88 21.18 -28.93
CA SER A 222 12.84 20.86 -30.00
C SER A 222 12.78 21.88 -31.13
N ASP A 223 13.74 22.80 -31.12
CA ASP A 223 14.28 23.47 -32.31
C ASP A 223 15.76 23.78 -31.98
N PRO A 224 16.71 23.64 -32.93
CA PRO A 224 16.94 24.78 -33.82
C PRO A 224 17.33 24.44 -35.29
N ASP A 225 17.05 25.43 -36.14
CA ASP A 225 17.72 25.81 -37.39
C ASP A 225 17.76 24.82 -38.58
N ALA A 226 16.94 25.15 -39.59
CA ALA A 226 17.27 24.96 -41.01
C ALA A 226 16.63 26.10 -41.85
N LEU A 227 17.43 26.83 -42.63
CA LEU A 227 16.99 28.01 -43.41
C LEU A 227 16.48 27.67 -44.82
N ALA A 228 15.43 28.36 -45.30
CA ALA A 228 15.17 28.66 -46.72
C ALA A 228 14.09 29.77 -46.93
N GLU A 229 14.07 30.38 -48.14
CA GLU A 229 13.13 31.42 -48.61
C GLU A 229 12.36 30.95 -49.88
N GLU A 230 11.27 31.55 -50.40
CA GLU A 230 10.54 32.78 -50.03
C GLU A 230 9.10 32.41 -49.50
N THR A 231 7.91 33.00 -49.76
CA THR A 231 7.43 34.03 -50.71
C THR A 231 6.34 34.97 -50.14
N VAL A 232 6.37 36.26 -50.52
CA VAL A 232 5.34 37.29 -50.23
C VAL A 232 3.91 36.91 -50.72
N THR A 233 2.88 37.10 -49.87
CA THR A 233 1.63 37.83 -50.23
C THR A 233 0.70 38.09 -49.03
N LYS A 234 -0.11 39.18 -49.08
CA LYS A 234 -1.09 39.57 -48.05
C LYS A 234 -2.21 40.48 -48.60
N PRO A 235 -3.48 40.14 -48.31
CA PRO A 235 -4.55 41.11 -48.03
C PRO A 235 -5.14 40.82 -46.63
N LYS A 236 -5.04 41.72 -45.64
CA LYS A 236 -5.89 42.91 -45.40
C LYS A 236 -7.25 42.55 -44.77
N ALA A 237 -7.51 43.14 -43.59
CA ALA A 237 -8.64 42.81 -42.72
C ALA A 237 -9.97 43.48 -43.12
N THR A 238 -11.05 43.07 -42.45
CA THR A 238 -12.32 43.80 -42.31
C THR A 238 -12.90 43.53 -40.92
N THR A 239 -13.52 44.55 -40.30
CA THR A 239 -13.98 44.55 -38.91
C THR A 239 -15.47 44.84 -38.83
N VAL A 240 -16.23 44.02 -38.09
CA VAL A 240 -17.59 44.30 -37.53
C VAL A 240 -17.68 43.42 -36.27
N GLU A 241 -17.47 43.97 -35.06
CA GLU A 241 -18.44 44.53 -34.11
C GLU A 241 -19.34 43.51 -33.37
N THR A 242 -19.37 43.65 -32.04
CA THR A 242 -20.18 42.91 -31.06
C THR A 242 -21.55 43.57 -30.88
N PRO A 243 -22.58 42.86 -30.40
CA PRO A 243 -23.20 43.36 -29.17
C PRO A 243 -23.57 42.30 -28.12
N LEU A 244 -23.35 42.69 -26.86
CA LEU A 244 -24.02 42.23 -25.63
C LEU A 244 -24.63 43.51 -24.97
N PRO A 245 -25.43 43.45 -23.88
CA PRO A 245 -25.89 42.29 -23.12
C PRO A 245 -27.43 42.26 -22.91
N THR A 246 -27.92 41.29 -22.15
CA THR A 246 -29.02 41.53 -21.19
C THR A 246 -28.80 40.66 -19.95
N VAL A 247 -29.03 41.22 -18.77
CA VAL A 247 -28.90 40.56 -17.46
C VAL A 247 -30.28 40.43 -16.83
N VAL A 248 -30.58 39.26 -16.25
CA VAL A 248 -31.61 39.11 -15.21
C VAL A 248 -31.02 38.22 -14.12
N SER A 249 -31.28 38.56 -12.86
CA SER A 249 -30.78 37.89 -11.66
C SER A 249 -31.92 37.21 -10.90
N GLU A 250 -31.63 36.75 -9.67
CA GLU A 250 -32.54 36.14 -8.69
C GLU A 250 -32.85 34.64 -8.91
N THR A 251 -32.97 33.80 -7.86
CA THR A 251 -32.81 34.05 -6.41
C THR A 251 -32.08 32.89 -5.72
N ALA A 252 -31.65 33.11 -4.47
CA ALA A 252 -31.03 32.07 -3.65
C ALA A 252 -32.09 31.21 -2.91
N ASP A 253 -31.70 30.00 -2.53
CA ASP A 253 -32.28 29.30 -1.37
C ASP A 253 -31.16 28.59 -0.59
N ALA A 254 -31.44 28.25 0.68
CA ALA A 254 -30.47 27.80 1.68
C ALA A 254 -30.42 26.26 1.84
N PRO A 255 -29.33 25.70 2.38
CA PRO A 255 -29.19 24.24 2.49
C PRO A 255 -30.03 23.63 3.62
N PRO A 256 -30.50 22.37 3.48
CA PRO A 256 -31.11 21.62 4.57
C PRO A 256 -30.08 21.25 5.65
N VAL A 257 -30.60 20.98 6.85
CA VAL A 257 -29.81 20.81 8.09
C VAL A 257 -29.22 19.41 8.23
N SER A 258 -28.09 19.32 8.94
CA SER A 258 -27.37 18.11 9.31
C SER A 258 -28.18 17.11 10.16
N GLU A 259 -28.03 15.82 9.88
CA GLU A 259 -28.16 14.76 10.88
C GLU A 259 -26.76 14.27 11.29
N SER A 260 -26.49 14.22 12.59
CA SER A 260 -25.20 13.81 13.16
C SER A 260 -25.28 12.38 13.70
N LEU A 261 -24.42 11.47 13.24
CA LEU A 261 -24.26 10.16 13.87
C LEU A 261 -23.75 10.32 15.32
N PRO A 262 -24.16 9.42 16.24
CA PRO A 262 -23.80 9.52 17.65
C PRO A 262 -22.33 9.15 17.88
N THR A 263 -21.52 10.15 18.24
CA THR A 263 -20.10 9.96 18.62
C THR A 263 -19.99 9.06 19.85
N GLN A 264 -19.49 7.83 19.68
CA GLN A 264 -19.10 7.01 20.84
C GLN A 264 -17.90 7.64 21.55
N LYS A 265 -18.09 7.96 22.83
CA LYS A 265 -17.04 8.56 23.66
C LYS A 265 -16.05 7.46 24.08
N PRO A 266 -14.73 7.63 23.91
CA PRO A 266 -13.75 6.65 24.39
C PRO A 266 -13.82 6.50 25.92
N PRO A 267 -13.55 5.30 26.46
CA PRO A 267 -13.50 5.09 27.91
C PRO A 267 -12.43 5.98 28.54
N THR A 268 -12.72 6.52 29.72
CA THR A 268 -11.80 7.38 30.47
C THR A 268 -11.15 6.55 31.57
N ASP A 269 -9.91 6.10 31.31
CA ASP A 269 -9.12 5.38 32.32
C ASP A 269 -8.92 6.25 33.55
N THR A 270 -9.51 5.82 34.66
CA THR A 270 -9.39 6.48 35.96
C THR A 270 -8.27 5.79 36.72
N ILE A 271 -7.11 6.43 36.79
CA ILE A 271 -6.00 5.93 37.61
C ILE A 271 -6.41 5.99 39.08
N ALA A 272 -6.43 4.82 39.73
CA ALA A 272 -6.62 4.71 41.17
C ALA A 272 -5.25 4.58 41.86
N GLU A 273 -4.78 5.67 42.47
CA GLU A 273 -3.68 5.64 43.44
C GLU A 273 -4.22 5.38 44.86
N ASP A 274 -4.10 4.14 45.35
CA ASP A 274 -3.86 3.77 46.76
C ASP A 274 -3.69 2.23 46.86
N ASP A 275 -3.11 1.62 47.90
CA ASP A 275 -2.62 2.14 49.19
C ASP A 275 -1.23 1.51 49.52
N ARG A 276 -0.53 2.06 50.52
CA ARG A 276 0.79 1.63 50.99
C ARG A 276 0.69 0.61 52.13
N ARG A 277 1.35 -0.55 52.00
CA ARG A 277 1.97 -1.28 53.12
C ARG A 277 2.96 -2.35 52.67
#